data_AF-A0A7C3WQY0-F1
#
_entry.id   AF-A0A7C3WQY0-F1
#
_cell.length_a   1.000
_cell.length_b   1.000
_cell.length_c   1.000
_cell.angle_alpha   90.00
_cell.angle_beta   90.00
_cell.angle_gamma   90.00
#
_symmetry.space_group_name_H-M   'P 1'
#
loop_
_entity.id
_entity.type
_entity.pdbx_description
1 polymer ?
#
loop_
_entity_poly.entity_id
_entity_poly.type
_entity_poly.pdbx_seq_one_letter_code
_entity_poly.pdbx_strand_id
1 'polypeptide(L)'
;MAKKVIIMGAAGRDFHNFQLYFKDNPSYQVVAFTAAQIPAIHGRVFPPELAGALYPEGIPVYPEEELETLIRSHTVDLVVFSYSDISHVEVMHR
;
A
#
# COMPACT_ATOMS: atom_id res chain seq x y z
N MET A 1 12.12 2.04 -15.87
CA MET A 1 11.56 2.94 -14.84
C MET A 1 10.91 2.05 -13.79
N ALA A 2 11.01 2.36 -12.50
CA ALA A 2 10.35 1.56 -11.46
C ALA A 2 8.83 1.69 -11.60
N LYS A 3 8.10 0.59 -11.38
CA LYS A 3 6.62 0.59 -11.40
C LYS A 3 6.11 1.25 -10.13
N LYS A 4 5.18 2.19 -10.24
CA LYS A 4 4.52 2.82 -9.10
C LYS A 4 3.42 1.91 -8.56
N VAL A 5 3.45 1.66 -7.26
CA VAL A 5 2.60 0.67 -6.61
C VAL A 5 1.81 1.29 -5.45
N ILE A 6 0.52 0.98 -5.38
CA ILE A 6 -0.26 1.13 -4.15
C ILE A 6 -0.51 -0.25 -3.56
N ILE A 7 -0.35 -0.40 -2.25
CA ILE A 7 -0.67 -1.64 -1.53
C ILE A 7 -1.90 -1.40 -0.66
N MET A 8 -2.95 -2.17 -0.89
CA MET A 8 -4.20 -2.11 -0.12
C MET A 8 -4.21 -3.18 0.96
N GLY A 9 -4.71 -2.86 2.16
CA GLY A 9 -4.89 -3.83 3.23
C GLY A 9 -5.39 -3.24 4.54
N ALA A 10 -5.26 -4.05 5.60
CA ALA A 10 -5.71 -3.72 6.96
C ALA A 10 -4.55 -3.79 7.97
N ALA A 11 -3.39 -3.21 7.64
CA ALA A 11 -2.24 -3.05 8.54
C ALA A 11 -1.64 -4.37 9.09
N GLY A 12 -1.63 -5.39 8.25
CA GLY A 12 -1.00 -6.67 8.54
C GLY A 12 -0.24 -7.18 7.32
N ARG A 13 -0.95 -7.88 6.43
CA ARG A 13 -0.35 -8.53 5.26
C ARG A 13 0.17 -7.54 4.21
N ASP A 14 -0.45 -6.38 4.06
CA ASP A 14 0.06 -5.25 3.27
C ASP A 14 1.47 -4.83 3.69
N PHE A 15 1.68 -4.53 4.98
CA PHE A 15 3.00 -4.19 5.51
C PHE A 15 3.97 -5.37 5.39
N HIS A 16 3.51 -6.59 5.64
CA HIS A 16 4.36 -7.77 5.52
C HIS A 16 4.83 -8.01 4.07
N ASN A 17 3.92 -7.91 3.09
CA ASN A 17 4.24 -8.02 1.67
C ASN A 17 5.24 -6.94 1.24
N PHE A 18 5.06 -5.70 1.74
CA PHE A 18 6.03 -4.62 1.53
C PHE A 18 7.42 -5.00 2.03
N GLN A 19 7.52 -5.37 3.30
CA GLN A 19 8.81 -5.69 3.95
C GLN A 19 9.55 -6.85 3.25
N LEU A 20 8.83 -7.86 2.74
CA LEU A 20 9.45 -9.03 2.12
C LEU A 20 9.80 -8.87 0.64
N TYR A 21 8.97 -8.16 -0.13
CA TYR A 21 9.09 -8.17 -1.59
C TYR A 21 9.41 -6.81 -2.21
N PHE A 22 8.90 -5.71 -1.62
CA PHE A 22 8.97 -4.38 -2.23
C PHE A 22 10.08 -3.50 -1.65
N LYS A 23 10.36 -3.61 -0.35
CA LYS A 23 11.23 -2.71 0.43
C LYS A 23 12.54 -2.33 -0.26
N ASP A 24 13.32 -3.31 -0.66
CA ASP A 24 14.65 -3.11 -1.27
C ASP A 24 14.67 -3.49 -2.76
N ASN A 25 13.50 -3.53 -3.41
CA ASN A 25 13.38 -3.93 -4.81
C ASN A 25 13.26 -2.70 -5.73
N PRO A 26 14.32 -2.31 -6.46
CA PRO A 26 14.34 -1.09 -7.27
C PRO A 26 13.43 -1.18 -8.51
N SER A 27 12.83 -2.34 -8.79
CA SER A 27 11.84 -2.50 -9.85
C SER A 27 10.50 -1.84 -9.49
N TYR A 28 10.29 -1.51 -8.22
CA TYR A 28 9.04 -0.97 -7.70
C TYR A 28 9.27 0.27 -6.84
N GLN A 29 8.29 1.16 -6.85
CA GLN A 29 8.19 2.31 -5.98
C GLN A 29 6.81 2.27 -5.33
N VAL A 30 6.73 1.90 -4.06
CA VAL A 30 5.47 1.92 -3.31
C VAL A 30 5.18 3.36 -2.91
N VAL A 31 4.17 3.96 -3.55
CA VAL A 31 3.84 5.39 -3.36
C VAL A 31 2.86 5.62 -2.21
N ALA A 32 2.08 4.60 -1.85
CA ALA A 32 1.12 4.68 -0.76
C ALA A 32 0.69 3.29 -0.27
N PHE A 33 0.35 3.22 1.01
CA PHE A 33 -0.58 2.24 1.53
C PHE A 33 -1.98 2.83 1.59
N THR A 34 -2.99 1.96 1.55
CA THR A 34 -4.38 2.35 1.85
C THR A 34 -4.95 1.46 2.95
N ALA A 35 -5.85 2.00 3.76
CA ALA A 35 -6.48 1.27 4.86
C ALA A 35 -7.99 1.55 4.94
N ALA A 36 -8.80 0.49 4.96
CA ALA A 36 -10.26 0.59 5.04
C ALA A 36 -10.82 0.48 6.46
N GLN A 37 -10.16 -0.23 7.38
CA GLN A 37 -10.81 -0.78 8.58
C GLN A 37 -10.27 -0.31 9.93
N ILE A 38 -9.28 0.60 9.96
CA ILE A 38 -8.63 0.97 11.22
C ILE A 38 -8.84 2.46 11.51
N PRO A 39 -9.69 2.79 12.50
CA PRO A 39 -9.80 4.14 13.02
C PRO A 39 -8.42 4.68 13.41
N ALA A 40 -8.09 5.90 12.99
CA ALA A 40 -6.84 6.61 13.30
C ALA A 40 -5.53 6.04 12.70
N ILE A 41 -5.59 5.13 11.70
CA ILE A 41 -4.39 4.76 10.93
C ILE A 41 -4.20 5.60 9.66
N HIS A 42 -5.30 6.09 9.07
CA HIS A 42 -5.22 7.01 7.93
C HIS A 42 -4.52 8.31 8.34
N GLY A 43 -3.69 8.85 7.45
CA GLY A 43 -2.85 10.03 7.72
C GLY A 43 -1.57 9.72 8.49
N ARG A 44 -1.30 8.45 8.82
CA ARG A 44 0.02 8.02 9.32
C ARG A 44 0.98 7.77 8.17
N VAL A 45 2.25 7.67 8.54
CA VAL A 45 3.34 7.29 7.64
C VAL A 45 3.90 5.96 8.13
N PHE A 46 4.05 4.99 7.22
CA PHE A 46 4.84 3.80 7.47
C PHE A 46 6.30 4.24 7.68
N PRO A 47 6.89 3.96 8.85
CA PRO A 47 8.05 4.70 9.34
C PRO A 47 9.30 4.49 8.47
N PRO A 48 10.07 5.55 8.18
CA PRO A 48 11.32 5.46 7.42
C PRO A 48 12.29 4.40 7.94
N GLU A 49 12.37 4.27 9.27
CA GLU A 49 13.28 3.33 9.95
C GLU A 49 12.95 1.86 9.60
N LEU A 50 11.72 1.57 9.21
CA LEU A 50 11.30 0.25 8.75
C LEU A 50 11.26 0.16 7.22
N ALA A 51 11.12 1.28 6.52
CA ALA A 51 10.89 1.36 5.08
C ALA A 51 12.14 1.14 4.21
N GLY A 52 13.34 1.24 4.78
CA GLY A 52 14.59 0.99 4.05
C GLY A 52 15.08 2.19 3.24
N ALA A 53 16.25 2.03 2.61
CA ALA A 53 16.98 3.16 2.03
C ALA A 53 16.28 3.85 0.84
N LEU A 54 15.35 3.15 0.18
CA LEU A 54 14.57 3.69 -0.94
C LEU A 54 13.43 4.62 -0.48
N TYR A 55 13.12 4.66 0.81
CA TYR A 55 11.98 5.39 1.37
C TYR A 55 12.42 6.22 2.61
N PRO A 56 13.31 7.22 2.43
CA PRO A 56 13.84 8.02 3.55
C PRO A 56 12.78 8.86 4.28
N GLU A 57 11.66 9.16 3.63
CA GLU A 57 10.52 9.88 4.21
C GLU A 57 9.40 8.93 4.66
N GLY A 58 9.64 7.61 4.59
CA GLY A 58 8.61 6.60 4.82
C GLY A 58 7.60 6.52 3.67
N ILE A 59 6.45 5.90 3.94
CA ILE A 59 5.40 5.72 2.93
C ILE A 59 4.05 6.14 3.53
N PRO A 60 3.32 7.08 2.90
CA PRO A 60 2.05 7.56 3.44
C PRO A 60 0.97 6.46 3.44
N VAL A 61 0.09 6.52 4.44
CA VAL A 61 -1.09 5.65 4.58
C VAL A 61 -2.34 6.51 4.43
N TYR A 62 -3.13 6.25 3.39
CA TYR A 62 -4.36 6.99 3.09
C TYR A 62 -5.62 6.17 3.41
N PRO A 63 -6.78 6.82 3.55
CA PRO A 63 -8.07 6.13 3.49
C PRO A 63 -8.21 5.37 2.16
N GLU A 64 -8.78 4.17 2.21
CA GLU A 64 -9.03 3.38 0.99
C GLU A 64 -9.99 4.09 0.01
N GLU A 65 -10.90 4.91 0.53
CA GLU A 65 -11.82 5.74 -0.27
C GLU A 65 -11.09 6.69 -1.23
N GLU A 66 -9.83 7.05 -0.93
CA GLU A 66 -9.01 7.92 -1.79
C GLU A 66 -8.30 7.15 -2.92
N LEU A 67 -8.43 5.83 -3.00
CA LEU A 67 -7.68 4.98 -3.94
C LEU A 67 -7.78 5.47 -5.40
N GLU A 68 -8.98 5.80 -5.88
CA GLU A 68 -9.15 6.26 -7.26
C GLU A 68 -8.40 7.57 -7.52
N THR A 69 -8.47 8.51 -6.59
CA THR A 69 -7.75 9.79 -6.65
C THR A 69 -6.24 9.56 -6.63
N LEU A 70 -5.76 8.67 -5.76
CA LEU A 70 -4.33 8.32 -5.63
C LEU A 70 -3.79 7.67 -6.90
N ILE A 71 -4.55 6.76 -7.52
CA ILE A 71 -4.19 6.12 -8.79
C ILE A 71 -3.96 7.18 -9.88
N ARG A 72 -4.89 8.13 -9.99
CA ARG A 72 -4.81 9.21 -10.99
C ARG A 72 -3.67 10.17 -10.70
N SER A 73 -3.54 10.63 -9.46
CA SER A 73 -2.55 11.65 -9.07
C SER A 73 -1.11 11.13 -9.14
N HIS A 74 -0.88 9.88 -8.77
CA HIS A 74 0.45 9.28 -8.79
C HIS A 74 0.78 8.58 -10.11
N THR A 75 -0.20 8.42 -11.02
CA THR A 75 -0.03 7.66 -12.26
C THR A 75 0.41 6.21 -11.96
N VAL A 76 -0.37 5.52 -11.15
CA VAL A 76 -0.03 4.20 -10.59
C VAL A 76 -0.08 3.11 -11.65
N ASP A 77 0.92 2.22 -11.65
CA ASP A 77 1.03 1.09 -12.58
C ASP A 77 0.41 -0.19 -12.02
N LEU A 78 0.42 -0.36 -10.69
CA LEU A 78 -0.01 -1.58 -10.01
C LEU A 78 -0.71 -1.25 -8.70
N VAL A 79 -1.84 -1.92 -8.46
CA VAL A 79 -2.48 -1.97 -7.15
C VAL A 79 -2.40 -3.39 -6.63
N VAL A 80 -1.89 -3.57 -5.41
CA VAL A 80 -1.71 -4.87 -4.77
C VAL A 80 -2.76 -5.04 -3.69
N PHE A 81 -3.75 -5.88 -3.96
CA PHE A 81 -4.76 -6.25 -2.99
C PHE A 81 -4.18 -7.24 -1.96
N SER A 82 -3.82 -6.76 -0.76
CA SER A 82 -3.14 -7.54 0.28
C SER A 82 -4.02 -7.87 1.49
N TYR A 83 -5.35 -7.89 1.32
CA TYR A 83 -6.25 -8.39 2.36
C TYR A 83 -6.10 -9.91 2.55
N SER A 84 -6.26 -10.37 3.79
CA SER A 84 -6.18 -11.79 4.17
C SER A 84 -7.47 -12.32 4.80
N ASP A 85 -8.41 -11.43 5.06
CA ASP A 85 -9.66 -11.63 5.79
C ASP A 85 -10.89 -11.44 4.89
N ILE A 86 -10.70 -11.07 3.62
CA ILE A 86 -11.77 -10.96 2.63
C ILE A 86 -11.94 -12.31 1.92
N SER A 87 -13.18 -12.79 1.89
CA SER A 87 -13.50 -14.08 1.25
C SER A 87 -13.35 -13.99 -0.27
N HIS A 88 -13.02 -15.11 -0.92
CA HIS A 88 -12.99 -15.19 -2.39
C HIS A 88 -14.30 -14.73 -3.04
N VAL A 89 -15.44 -15.09 -2.45
CA VAL A 89 -16.76 -14.73 -2.94
C VAL A 89 -16.93 -13.21 -2.94
N GLU A 90 -16.52 -12.55 -1.86
CA GLU A 90 -16.57 -11.10 -1.76
C GLU A 90 -15.67 -10.39 -2.77
N VAL A 91 -14.48 -10.93 -3.06
CA VAL A 91 -13.56 -10.34 -4.06
C VAL A 91 -14.08 -10.49 -5.49
N MET A 92 -14.69 -11.62 -5.83
CA MET A 92 -15.00 -11.96 -7.23
C MET A 92 -16.45 -11.72 -7.63
N HIS A 93 -17.35 -11.53 -6.66
CA HIS A 93 -18.79 -11.47 -6.90
C HIS A 93 -19.51 -10.27 -6.25
N ARG A 94 -18.75 -9.32 -5.69
CA ARG A 94 -19.22 -7.95 -5.39
C ARG A 94 -18.51 -6.97 -6.32
#